data_AF-A0A1W9PSM9-F1
#
_entry.id   AF-A0A1W9PSM9-F1
#
_cell.length_a   1.000
_cell.length_b   1.000
_cell.length_c   1.000
_cell.angle_alpha   90.00
_cell.angle_beta   90.00
_cell.angle_gamma   90.00
#
_symmetry.space_group_name_H-M   'P 1'
#
loop_
_entity.id
_entity.type
_entity.pdbx_description
1 polymer ?
#
loop_
_entity_poly.entity_id
_entity_poly.type
_entity_poly.pdbx_seq_one_letter_code
_entity_poly.pdbx_strand_id
1 'polypeptide(L)'
;MPLFQKEAKNDMASVESPGRKRTFLTPLEKIGLSQLRLTGIIMAASGNRAIVEDSTGKGYVIRKGTYIGLNSGVVEKIAEDRVIVVETIGGRRAVTELKLQKSAGE
;
A
#
# COMPACT_ATOMS: atom_id res chain seq x y z
N MET A 1 -36.08 21.18 -29.49
CA MET A 1 -36.05 19.70 -29.40
C MET A 1 -34.59 19.25 -29.58
N PRO A 2 -34.19 18.12 -28.94
CA PRO A 2 -33.09 17.97 -27.97
C PRO A 2 -31.84 17.29 -28.62
N LEU A 3 -30.68 17.09 -27.99
CA LEU A 3 -30.29 16.27 -26.83
C LEU A 3 -28.81 16.62 -26.49
N PHE A 4 -28.47 17.02 -25.26
CA PHE A 4 -27.90 16.17 -24.21
C PHE A 4 -26.66 15.32 -24.58
N GLN A 5 -25.53 15.69 -23.97
CA GLN A 5 -24.57 14.82 -23.25
C GLN A 5 -23.54 15.79 -22.59
N LYS A 6 -23.50 16.09 -21.28
CA LYS A 6 -23.26 15.21 -20.12
C LYS A 6 -22.27 14.10 -20.51
N GLU A 7 -21.05 14.07 -19.98
CA GLU A 7 -20.81 13.66 -18.60
C GLU A 7 -19.43 14.10 -18.08
N ALA A 8 -19.46 14.70 -16.90
CA ALA A 8 -18.38 14.61 -15.92
C ALA A 8 -18.40 13.21 -15.26
N LYS A 9 -17.26 12.83 -14.65
CA LYS A 9 -17.02 11.72 -13.70
C LYS A 9 -16.42 10.48 -14.37
N ASN A 10 -15.12 10.24 -14.17
CA ASN A 10 -14.58 9.41 -13.08
C ASN A 10 -15.01 7.96 -13.23
N ASP A 11 -14.16 7.12 -13.81
CA ASP A 11 -14.09 5.69 -13.49
C ASP A 11 -12.75 5.11 -13.97
N MET A 12 -11.72 5.30 -13.14
CA MET A 12 -10.58 4.39 -13.10
C MET A 12 -11.06 3.07 -12.48
N ALA A 13 -11.65 2.18 -13.29
CA ALA A 13 -12.00 0.86 -12.83
C ALA A 13 -11.94 -0.19 -13.95
N SER A 14 -11.18 -1.25 -13.65
CA SER A 14 -11.28 -2.61 -14.16
C SER A 14 -10.76 -2.91 -15.56
N VAL A 15 -9.52 -3.40 -15.62
CA VAL A 15 -9.13 -4.41 -16.62
C VAL A 15 -8.81 -5.69 -15.84
N GLU A 16 -9.75 -6.62 -15.89
CA GLU A 16 -9.60 -7.99 -15.42
C GLU A 16 -9.09 -8.86 -16.57
N SER A 17 -7.96 -9.54 -16.37
CA SER A 17 -7.52 -10.63 -17.26
C SER A 17 -7.10 -11.85 -16.42
N PRO A 18 -7.64 -13.06 -16.70
CA PRO A 18 -7.36 -14.27 -15.94
C PRO A 18 -6.09 -14.97 -16.45
N GLY A 19 -5.31 -15.56 -15.53
CA GLY A 19 -4.34 -16.62 -15.88
C GLY A 19 -2.90 -16.20 -16.19
N ARG A 20 -2.07 -16.20 -15.13
CA ARG A 20 -0.64 -16.58 -15.15
C ARG A 20 0.36 -15.63 -15.83
N LYS A 21 0.74 -14.59 -15.09
CA LYS A 21 2.10 -14.32 -14.57
C LYS A 21 2.02 -13.02 -13.79
N ARG A 22 1.97 -13.10 -12.45
CA ARG A 22 2.15 -11.94 -11.58
C ARG A 22 3.60 -11.47 -11.70
N THR A 23 3.91 -10.72 -12.76
CA THR A 23 5.18 -10.01 -12.93
C THR A 23 4.92 -8.52 -13.08
N PHE A 24 3.95 -8.00 -12.33
CA PHE A 24 4.07 -6.63 -11.85
C PHE A 24 4.76 -6.74 -10.50
N LEU A 25 6.09 -6.87 -10.51
CA LEU A 25 6.89 -6.54 -9.34
C LEU A 25 6.62 -5.05 -9.12
N THR A 26 5.70 -4.75 -8.21
CA THR A 26 5.51 -3.39 -7.76
C THR A 26 6.88 -2.89 -7.29
N PRO A 27 7.25 -1.62 -7.50
CA PRO A 27 8.54 -1.11 -7.03
C PRO A 27 8.78 -1.44 -5.55
N LEU A 28 7.72 -1.43 -4.74
CA LEU A 28 7.66 -1.87 -3.35
C LEU A 28 8.14 -3.30 -3.08
N GLU A 29 8.04 -4.22 -4.04
CA GLU A 29 8.53 -5.60 -3.92
C GLU A 29 10.04 -5.72 -4.17
N LYS A 30 10.71 -4.67 -4.68
CA LYS A 30 12.18 -4.64 -4.84
C LYS A 30 12.89 -3.96 -3.68
N ILE A 31 12.14 -3.38 -2.76
CA ILE A 31 12.65 -2.57 -1.65
C ILE A 31 12.50 -3.36 -0.36
N GLY A 32 13.51 -3.33 0.51
CA GLY A 32 13.42 -3.97 1.82
C GLY A 32 12.46 -3.20 2.73
N LEU A 33 11.68 -3.89 3.56
CA LEU A 33 10.82 -3.25 4.57
C LEU A 33 11.59 -2.29 5.48
N SER A 34 12.88 -2.56 5.72
CA SER A 34 13.77 -1.68 6.49
C SER A 34 14.03 -0.32 5.84
N GLN A 35 13.85 -0.19 4.52
CA GLN A 35 13.99 1.05 3.76
C GLN A 35 12.65 1.77 3.59
N LEU A 36 11.55 1.09 3.90
CA LEU A 36 10.21 1.65 3.84
C LEU A 36 9.87 2.29 5.19
N ARG A 37 9.43 3.55 5.12
CA ARG A 37 9.11 4.35 6.28
C ARG A 37 7.65 4.74 6.25
N LEU A 38 6.91 4.44 7.32
CA LEU A 38 5.51 4.82 7.42
C LEU A 38 5.42 6.33 7.65
N THR A 39 4.99 7.08 6.64
CA THR A 39 4.89 8.55 6.65
C THR A 39 3.50 9.04 7.05
N GLY A 40 2.45 8.26 6.76
CA GLY A 40 1.09 8.68 7.08
C GLY A 40 0.10 7.52 7.15
N ILE A 41 -0.98 7.73 7.87
CA ILE A 41 -2.13 6.84 7.91
C ILE A 41 -3.37 7.68 7.58
N ILE A 42 -4.15 7.20 6.62
CA ILE A 42 -5.40 7.81 6.19
C ILE A 42 -6.54 6.94 6.71
N MET A 43 -7.22 7.42 7.74
CA MET A 43 -8.44 6.83 8.26
C MET A 43 -9.62 7.43 7.48
N ALA A 44 -10.35 6.60 6.74
CA ALA A 44 -11.53 7.03 5.99
C ALA A 44 -12.67 6.05 6.21
N ALA A 45 -13.92 6.53 6.15
CA ALA A 45 -15.11 5.68 6.28
C ALA A 45 -15.16 4.57 5.21
N SER A 46 -14.58 4.83 4.03
CA SER A 46 -14.45 3.86 2.93
C SER A 46 -13.33 2.83 3.14
N GLY A 47 -12.51 2.97 4.18
CA GLY A 47 -11.44 2.04 4.53
C GLY A 47 -10.10 2.70 4.82
N ASN A 48 -9.39 2.13 5.80
CA ASN A 48 -8.09 2.62 6.25
C ASN A 48 -7.01 2.36 5.19
N ARG A 49 -6.16 3.36 5.00
CA ARG A 49 -5.00 3.30 4.10
C ARG A 49 -3.78 3.80 4.85
N ALA A 50 -2.60 3.37 4.42
CA ALA A 50 -1.33 3.87 4.93
C ALA A 50 -0.46 4.35 3.77
N ILE A 51 0.40 5.32 4.04
CA ILE A 51 1.38 5.85 3.10
C ILE A 51 2.74 5.46 3.62
N VAL A 52 3.46 4.67 2.82
CA VAL A 52 4.86 4.29 3.07
C VAL A 52 5.75 4.99 2.06
N GLU A 53 6.86 5.52 2.52
CA GLU A 53 7.87 6.19 1.69
C GLU A 53 9.12 5.31 1.61
N ASP A 54 9.70 5.16 0.43
CA ASP A 54 11.01 4.52 0.25
C ASP A 54 12.15 5.53 0.50
N SER A 55 13.38 5.04 0.68
CA SER A 55 14.64 5.78 0.72
C SER A 55 14.82 6.74 -0.47
N THR A 56 14.13 6.53 -1.59
CA THR A 56 14.14 7.45 -2.74
C THR A 56 13.16 8.63 -2.59
N GLY A 57 12.44 8.75 -1.48
CA GLY A 57 11.39 9.76 -1.26
C GLY A 57 10.09 9.50 -2.03
N LYS A 58 9.89 8.28 -2.55
CA LYS A 58 8.65 7.91 -3.25
C LYS A 58 7.64 7.36 -2.26
N GLY A 59 6.51 8.05 -2.12
CA GLY A 59 5.38 7.61 -1.32
C GLY A 59 4.46 6.64 -2.07
N TYR A 60 4.08 5.55 -1.43
CA TYR A 60 3.15 4.54 -1.91
C TYR A 60 2.00 4.34 -0.93
N VAL A 61 0.78 4.23 -1.47
CA VAL A 61 -0.41 3.97 -0.66
C VAL A 61 -0.66 2.46 -0.57
N ILE A 62 -0.78 1.96 0.65
CA ILE A 62 -1.08 0.56 0.96
C ILE A 62 -2.43 0.45 1.69
N ARG A 63 -3.10 -0.68 1.52
CA ARG A 63 -4.34 -1.07 2.21
C ARG A 63 -4.19 -2.47 2.78
N LYS A 64 -5.14 -2.90 3.61
CA LYS A 64 -5.19 -4.29 4.08
C LYS A 64 -5.16 -5.26 2.89
N GLY A 65 -4.28 -6.25 2.92
CA GLY A 65 -4.04 -7.21 1.84
C GLY A 65 -3.08 -6.74 0.74
N THR A 66 -2.56 -5.52 0.81
CA THR A 66 -1.51 -5.06 -0.11
C THR A 66 -0.20 -5.79 0.19
N TYR A 67 0.50 -6.21 -0.86
CA TYR A 67 1.85 -6.75 -0.76
C TYR A 67 2.89 -5.64 -0.69
N ILE A 68 3.87 -5.79 0.18
CA ILE A 68 4.90 -4.81 0.51
C ILE A 68 6.22 -5.52 0.84
N GLY A 69 7.33 -5.01 0.29
CA GLY A 69 8.66 -5.49 0.60
C GLY A 69 9.13 -6.71 -0.19
N LEU A 70 10.44 -6.93 -0.20
CA LEU A 70 11.13 -8.07 -0.85
C LEU A 70 10.67 -9.46 -0.36
N ASN A 71 10.27 -9.58 0.91
CA ASN A 71 9.91 -10.87 1.54
C ASN A 71 8.43 -11.25 1.35
N SER A 72 7.77 -10.75 0.29
CA SER A 72 6.33 -10.90 0.08
C SER A 72 5.51 -10.53 1.32
N GLY A 73 5.86 -9.41 1.95
CA GLY A 73 5.14 -8.91 3.11
C GLY A 73 3.70 -8.59 2.74
N VAL A 74 2.74 -8.88 3.61
CA VAL A 74 1.33 -8.56 3.39
C VAL A 74 0.81 -7.73 4.55
N VAL A 75 0.05 -6.68 4.25
CA VAL A 75 -0.56 -5.84 5.27
C VAL A 75 -1.74 -6.58 5.91
N GLU A 76 -1.58 -7.01 7.15
CA GLU A 76 -2.63 -7.71 7.88
C GLU A 76 -3.58 -6.72 8.58
N LYS A 77 -3.03 -5.62 9.11
CA LYS A 77 -3.81 -4.59 9.81
C LYS A 77 -3.19 -3.20 9.66
N ILE A 78 -4.05 -2.18 9.54
CA ILE A 78 -3.67 -0.76 9.58
C ILE A 78 -4.36 -0.16 10.79
N ALA A 79 -3.58 0.20 11.80
CA ALA A 79 -4.03 0.99 12.95
C ALA A 79 -3.73 2.48 12.71
N GLU A 80 -4.05 3.34 13.68
CA GLU A 80 -3.91 4.80 13.58
C GLU A 80 -2.47 5.29 13.79
N ASP A 81 -1.66 4.52 14.51
CA ASP A 81 -0.26 4.83 14.83
C ASP A 81 0.74 3.86 14.18
N ARG A 82 0.26 2.72 13.67
CA ARG A 82 1.12 1.63 13.18
C ARG A 82 0.43 0.78 12.11
N VAL A 83 1.24 0.09 11.33
CA VAL A 83 0.81 -0.90 10.34
C VAL A 83 1.44 -2.25 10.68
N ILE A 84 0.63 -3.29 10.74
CA ILE A 84 1.07 -4.67 10.96
C ILE A 84 1.24 -5.34 9.60
N VAL A 85 2.47 -5.74 9.31
CA VAL A 85 2.86 -6.45 8.09
C VAL A 85 3.32 -7.84 8.48
N VAL A 86 2.90 -8.85 7.72
CA VAL A 86 3.37 -10.23 7.89
C VAL A 86 4.21 -10.59 6.68
N GLU A 87 5.50 -10.86 6.90
CA GLU A 87 6.47 -11.24 5.87
C GLU A 87 6.90 -12.70 6.02
N THR A 88 7.44 -13.29 4.95
CA THR A 88 7.94 -14.66 4.97
C THR A 88 9.45 -14.64 4.78
N ILE A 89 10.20 -14.80 5.87
CA ILE A 89 11.67 -14.80 5.87
C ILE A 89 12.13 -16.26 5.97
N GLY A 90 12.80 -16.77 4.94
CA GLY A 90 13.35 -18.14 4.95
C GLY A 90 12.29 -19.24 5.17
N GLY A 91 11.05 -19.01 4.70
CA GLY A 91 9.93 -19.95 4.87
C GLY A 91 9.20 -19.85 6.22
N ARG A 92 9.58 -18.91 7.10
CA ARG A 92 8.88 -18.63 8.36
C ARG A 92 8.11 -17.32 8.27
N ARG A 93 6.89 -17.31 8.80
CA ARG A 93 6.10 -16.07 8.96
C ARG A 93 6.73 -15.21 10.05
N ALA A 94 7.18 -14.02 9.71
CA ALA A 94 7.62 -12.98 10.62
C ALA A 94 6.61 -11.84 10.61
N VAL A 95 6.28 -11.30 11.78
CA VAL A 95 5.37 -10.16 11.91
C VAL A 95 6.22 -8.93 12.18
N THR A 96 6.07 -7.92 11.33
CA THR A 96 6.80 -6.67 11.37
C THR A 96 5.81 -5.53 11.53
N GLU A 97 5.99 -4.73 12.57
CA GLU A 97 5.18 -3.54 12.83
C GLU A 97 5.90 -2.29 12.34
N LEU A 98 5.33 -1.61 11.35
CA LEU A 98 5.78 -0.29 10.91
C LEU A 98 5.12 0.77 11.78
N LYS A 99 5.90 1.50 12.56
CA LYS A 99 5.40 2.62 13.39
C LYS A 99 5.44 3.92 12.60
N LEU A 100 4.43 4.76 12.81
CA LEU A 100 4.37 6.08 12.20
C LEU A 100 5.48 6.93 12.82
N GLN A 101 6.48 7.27 12.01
CA GLN A 101 7.48 8.26 12.38
C GLN A 101 6.78 9.62 12.45
N LYS A 102 6.36 10.04 13.64
CA LYS A 102 5.98 11.43 13.86
C LYS A 102 7.26 12.25 13.68
N SER A 103 7.45 12.86 12.52
CA SER A 103 8.22 14.09 12.41
C SER A 103 7.47 15.12 13.25
N ALA A 104 7.77 15.15 14.54
CA ALA A 104 7.49 16.30 15.37
C ALA A 104 8.10 17.50 14.63
N GLY A 105 7.25 18.47 14.29
CA GLY A 105 7.60 19.57 13.42
C GLY A 105 8.76 20.41 13.94
N GLU A 106 9.35 21.14 13.01
CA GLU A 106 10.01 22.40 13.26
C GLU A 106 9.32 23.46 12.40
#